data_AF-A0AAW3TZT0-F1
#
_entry.id   AF-A0AAW3TZT0-F1
#
_cell.length_a   1.000
_cell.length_b   1.000
_cell.length_c   1.000
_cell.angle_alpha   90.00
_cell.angle_beta   90.00
_cell.angle_gamma   90.00
#
_symmetry.space_group_name_H-M   'P 1'
#
loop_
_entity.id
_entity.type
_entity.pdbx_description
1 polymer ?
#
loop_
_entity_poly.entity_id
_entity_poly.type
_entity_poly.pdbx_seq_one_letter_code
_entity_poly.pdbx_strand_id
1 'polypeptide(L)'
;MSKIYSSRKSVPGFTLIELLISLVLGLLVTLAAIGLFLTSRRTAAATDSLSRVQENARIAFELMARDIREAGGNPCNSSNNMAMVNVLNAPTSRWWTNWNVGTTNGTLQGYDGATAIPGISFGTTTAGQRIAGTDALSLLSSGDATAVVTAHAPAAATFTVNTASHGLIPGDLLMVCGPNAETGGVMRLGAIFQMTGAAGTVSIAHGASGAPGNATNRLGLGGSLFTFGPNATITRLNASAWYIGTNGRTRGLYQSTLINTGGVASVQAQEVAEGVQNMAVTYLVDGTASYGDAASTAGRWSQVTAVRITLTLAGTDRDGVDNAALSRTVSQVITLRNRAP
;
A
#
# COMPACT_ATOMS: atom_id res chain seq x y z
N MET A 1 -81.13 54.58 -36.22
CA MET A 1 -79.82 54.00 -35.84
C MET A 1 -79.97 53.31 -34.49
N SER A 2 -80.15 51.99 -34.49
CA SER A 2 -80.30 51.17 -33.26
C SER A 2 -78.92 50.92 -32.65
N LYS A 3 -78.68 51.36 -31.41
CA LYS A 3 -77.45 51.06 -30.65
C LYS A 3 -77.60 49.68 -30.01
N ILE A 4 -76.88 48.69 -30.52
CA ILE A 4 -76.71 47.38 -29.89
C ILE A 4 -75.74 47.57 -28.71
N TYR A 5 -76.24 47.50 -27.48
CA TYR A 5 -75.40 47.43 -26.28
C TYR A 5 -74.96 45.98 -26.07
N SER A 6 -73.66 45.72 -26.24
CA SER A 6 -73.04 44.46 -25.86
C SER A 6 -73.08 44.30 -24.33
N SER A 7 -73.77 43.26 -23.83
CA SER A 7 -73.73 42.95 -22.40
C SER A 7 -72.34 42.47 -22.03
N ARG A 8 -71.60 43.23 -21.21
CA ARG A 8 -70.42 42.71 -20.54
C ARG A 8 -70.86 41.55 -19.67
N LYS A 9 -70.45 40.32 -20.01
CA LYS A 9 -70.60 39.17 -19.12
C LYS A 9 -69.86 39.50 -17.82
N SER A 10 -70.61 39.60 -16.72
CA SER A 10 -70.06 39.71 -15.37
C SER A 10 -69.27 38.42 -15.10
N VAL A 11 -67.96 38.52 -14.87
CA VAL A 11 -67.18 37.42 -14.30
C VAL A 11 -67.66 37.27 -12.86
N PRO A 12 -68.25 36.13 -12.45
CA PRO A 12 -68.63 35.93 -11.07
C PRO A 12 -67.36 36.02 -10.20
N GLY A 13 -67.43 36.82 -9.13
CA GLY A 13 -66.35 36.93 -8.15
C GLY A 13 -66.21 35.63 -7.35
N PHE A 14 -64.97 35.27 -7.01
CA PHE A 14 -64.68 34.09 -6.19
C PHE A 14 -65.29 34.23 -4.79
N THR A 15 -65.82 33.14 -4.27
CA THR A 15 -66.27 33.06 -2.88
C THR A 15 -65.06 33.00 -1.92
N LEU A 16 -65.21 33.52 -0.70
CA LEU A 16 -64.18 33.42 0.34
C LEU A 16 -63.74 31.96 0.57
N ILE A 17 -64.71 31.03 0.47
CA ILE A 17 -64.50 29.59 0.62
C ILE A 17 -63.60 29.03 -0.50
N GLU A 18 -63.81 29.41 -1.75
CA GLU A 18 -62.96 28.99 -2.87
C GLU A 18 -61.51 29.48 -2.70
N LEU A 19 -61.32 30.69 -2.18
CA LEU A 19 -59.98 31.24 -1.92
C LEU A 19 -59.28 30.49 -0.78
N LEU A 20 -60.00 30.16 0.29
CA LEU A 20 -59.48 29.35 1.40
C LEU A 20 -59.12 27.93 0.95
N ILE A 21 -59.98 27.28 0.15
CA ILE A 21 -59.71 25.94 -0.40
C ILE A 21 -58.47 25.98 -1.30
N SER A 22 -58.36 26.98 -2.19
CA SER A 22 -57.22 27.13 -3.10
C SER A 22 -55.90 27.32 -2.35
N LEU A 23 -55.91 28.11 -1.27
CA LEU A 23 -54.75 28.32 -0.42
C LEU A 23 -54.30 27.02 0.28
N VAL A 24 -55.25 26.29 0.87
CA VAL A 24 -54.97 25.02 1.54
C VAL A 24 -54.39 24.00 0.56
N LEU A 25 -54.97 23.88 -0.64
CA LEU A 25 -54.45 22.99 -1.68
C LEU A 25 -53.05 23.40 -2.15
N GLY A 26 -52.80 24.70 -2.34
CA GLY A 26 -51.47 25.22 -2.68
C GLY A 26 -50.42 24.90 -1.61
N LEU A 27 -50.78 25.02 -0.34
CA LEU A 27 -49.90 24.67 0.78
C LEU A 27 -49.59 23.18 0.81
N LEU A 28 -50.58 22.32 0.59
CA LEU A 28 -50.39 20.86 0.56
C LEU A 28 -49.43 20.44 -0.57
N VAL A 29 -49.60 21.00 -1.77
CA VAL A 29 -48.73 20.69 -2.92
C VAL A 29 -47.30 21.16 -2.68
N THR A 30 -47.12 22.36 -2.13
CA THR A 30 -45.78 22.88 -1.82
C THR A 30 -45.08 22.07 -0.74
N LEU A 31 -45.79 21.65 0.33
CA LEU A 31 -45.25 20.75 1.34
C LEU A 31 -44.84 19.38 0.76
N ALA A 32 -45.66 18.81 -0.12
CA ALA A 32 -45.33 17.57 -0.82
C ALA A 32 -44.08 17.73 -1.71
N ALA A 33 -43.98 18.85 -2.44
CA ALA A 33 -42.83 19.15 -3.28
C ALA A 33 -41.54 19.33 -2.47
N ILE A 34 -41.61 20.01 -1.31
CA ILE A 34 -40.49 20.15 -0.38
C ILE A 34 -40.07 18.77 0.15
N GLY A 35 -41.02 17.92 0.54
CA GLY A 35 -40.75 16.56 0.99
C GLY A 35 -40.03 15.72 -0.07
N LEU A 36 -40.48 15.80 -1.32
CA LEU A 36 -39.84 15.13 -2.45
C LEU A 36 -38.41 15.66 -2.68
N PHE A 37 -38.23 16.98 -2.68
CA PHE A 37 -36.92 17.60 -2.89
C PHE A 37 -35.90 17.18 -1.82
N LEU A 38 -36.31 17.17 -0.54
CA LEU A 38 -35.45 16.72 0.56
C LEU A 38 -35.08 15.24 0.42
N THR A 39 -36.03 14.41 0.01
CA THR A 39 -35.80 12.97 -0.22
C THR A 39 -34.83 12.74 -1.38
N SER A 40 -35.00 13.46 -2.49
CA SER A 40 -34.09 13.41 -3.63
C SER A 40 -32.69 13.86 -3.25
N ARG A 41 -32.56 14.92 -2.45
CA ARG A 41 -31.25 15.41 -1.98
C ARG A 41 -30.54 14.37 -1.08
N ARG A 42 -31.27 13.75 -0.15
CA ARG A 42 -30.73 12.67 0.70
C ARG A 42 -30.28 11.46 -0.12
N THR A 43 -31.08 11.06 -1.10
CA THR A 43 -30.76 9.96 -2.01
C THR A 43 -29.51 10.26 -2.82
N ALA A 44 -29.37 11.50 -3.33
CA ALA A 44 -28.18 11.93 -4.05
C ALA A 44 -26.92 11.89 -3.17
N ALA A 45 -26.99 12.36 -1.93
CA ALA A 45 -25.88 12.32 -0.97
C ALA A 45 -25.46 10.87 -0.63
N ALA A 46 -26.44 10.00 -0.34
CA ALA A 46 -26.19 8.58 -0.10
C ALA A 46 -25.53 7.89 -1.31
N THR A 47 -25.92 8.28 -2.54
CA THR A 47 -25.34 7.74 -3.78
C THR A 47 -23.90 8.21 -3.98
N ASP A 48 -23.58 9.48 -3.69
CA ASP A 48 -22.21 10.00 -3.74
C ASP A 48 -21.31 9.31 -2.70
N SER A 49 -21.79 9.19 -1.46
CA SER A 49 -21.09 8.50 -0.38
C SER A 49 -20.79 7.03 -0.73
N LEU A 50 -21.76 6.30 -1.29
CA LEU A 50 -21.54 4.94 -1.77
C LEU A 50 -20.52 4.87 -2.90
N SER A 51 -20.56 5.83 -3.84
CA SER A 51 -19.62 5.89 -4.97
C SER A 51 -18.19 6.11 -4.47
N ARG A 52 -17.99 6.99 -3.49
CA ARG A 52 -16.68 7.20 -2.84
C ARG A 52 -16.17 5.95 -2.14
N VAL A 53 -17.04 5.25 -1.39
CA VAL A 53 -16.67 3.99 -0.73
C VAL A 53 -16.23 2.93 -1.75
N GLN A 54 -16.93 2.82 -2.87
CA GLN A 54 -16.58 1.86 -3.93
C GLN A 54 -15.26 2.22 -4.62
N GLU A 55 -15.03 3.49 -4.93
CA GLU A 55 -13.77 3.95 -5.53
C GLU A 55 -12.58 3.77 -4.59
N ASN A 56 -12.73 4.14 -3.32
CA ASN A 56 -11.70 3.93 -2.30
C ASN A 56 -11.36 2.45 -2.13
N ALA A 57 -12.36 1.55 -2.15
CA ALA A 57 -12.12 0.11 -2.10
C ALA A 57 -11.35 -0.36 -3.35
N ARG A 58 -11.71 0.12 -4.54
CA ARG A 58 -11.04 -0.24 -5.79
C ARG A 58 -9.56 0.16 -5.78
N ILE A 59 -9.27 1.42 -5.43
CA ILE A 59 -7.90 1.94 -5.35
C ILE A 59 -7.08 1.16 -4.32
N ALA A 60 -7.65 0.95 -3.13
CA ALA A 60 -7.00 0.21 -2.05
C ALA A 60 -6.57 -1.19 -2.50
N PHE A 61 -7.49 -1.95 -3.10
CA PHE A 61 -7.18 -3.30 -3.57
C PHE A 61 -6.22 -3.32 -4.77
N GLU A 62 -6.31 -2.37 -5.70
CA GLU A 62 -5.40 -2.30 -6.84
C GLU A 62 -3.95 -2.12 -6.38
N LEU A 63 -3.70 -1.20 -5.45
CA LEU A 63 -2.37 -0.91 -4.94
C LEU A 63 -1.85 -2.02 -4.02
N MET A 64 -2.65 -2.51 -3.06
CA MET A 64 -2.26 -3.65 -2.21
C MET A 64 -1.96 -4.89 -3.05
N ALA A 65 -2.78 -5.18 -4.05
CA ALA A 65 -2.59 -6.35 -4.88
C ALA A 65 -1.38 -6.24 -5.81
N ARG A 66 -0.95 -5.03 -6.18
CA ARG A 66 0.33 -4.82 -6.87
C ARG A 66 1.50 -5.20 -5.95
N ASP A 67 1.56 -4.62 -4.75
CA ASP A 67 2.65 -4.87 -3.81
C ASP A 67 2.74 -6.35 -3.38
N ILE A 68 1.59 -6.97 -3.11
CA ILE A 68 1.54 -8.38 -2.68
C ILE A 68 1.97 -9.32 -3.79
N ARG A 69 1.60 -9.05 -5.05
CA ARG A 69 2.04 -9.88 -6.18
C ARG A 69 3.55 -9.85 -6.36
N GLU A 70 4.17 -8.68 -6.15
CA GLU A 70 5.61 -8.47 -6.30
C GLU A 70 6.42 -8.85 -5.06
N ALA A 71 5.78 -9.17 -3.94
CA ALA A 71 6.45 -9.55 -2.71
C ALA A 71 7.43 -10.72 -2.92
N GLY A 72 8.64 -10.58 -2.38
CA GLY A 72 9.75 -11.51 -2.59
C GLY A 72 10.40 -11.47 -3.97
N GLY A 73 9.89 -10.66 -4.90
CA GLY A 73 10.49 -10.46 -6.21
C GLY A 73 11.90 -9.90 -6.07
N ASN A 74 12.83 -10.44 -6.85
CA ASN A 74 14.23 -10.07 -6.82
C ASN A 74 14.93 -10.46 -8.14
N PRO A 75 16.07 -9.83 -8.50
CA PRO A 75 16.84 -10.16 -9.70
C PRO A 75 17.51 -11.55 -9.66
N CYS A 76 17.41 -12.28 -8.55
CA CYS A 76 18.05 -13.58 -8.34
C CYS A 76 17.30 -14.79 -8.88
N ASN A 77 16.14 -14.61 -9.51
CA ASN A 77 15.20 -15.66 -9.95
C ASN A 77 14.39 -16.27 -8.77
N SER A 78 13.18 -16.72 -9.10
CA SER A 78 12.00 -17.00 -8.24
C SER A 78 12.07 -18.25 -7.36
N SER A 79 13.14 -19.03 -7.42
CA SER A 79 13.34 -20.12 -6.48
C SER A 79 13.76 -19.50 -5.16
N ASN A 80 12.83 -19.30 -4.21
CA ASN A 80 13.01 -18.72 -2.86
C ASN A 80 14.10 -19.41 -1.98
N ASN A 81 14.98 -20.21 -2.57
CA ASN A 81 16.06 -20.96 -1.97
C ASN A 81 17.46 -20.39 -2.28
N MET A 82 17.56 -19.25 -3.00
CA MET A 82 18.87 -18.63 -3.20
C MET A 82 19.31 -17.82 -1.98
N ALA A 83 20.60 -17.89 -1.66
CA ALA A 83 21.14 -17.19 -0.50
C ALA A 83 21.18 -15.68 -0.71
N MET A 84 20.62 -14.95 0.25
CA MET A 84 20.58 -13.49 0.28
C MET A 84 21.35 -12.99 1.51
N VAL A 85 22.44 -12.27 1.27
CA VAL A 85 23.24 -11.64 2.33
C VAL A 85 22.70 -10.24 2.57
N ASN A 86 22.43 -9.89 3.83
CA ASN A 86 22.05 -8.54 4.17
C ASN A 86 23.16 -7.91 5.01
N VAL A 87 23.87 -6.94 4.43
CA VAL A 87 25.00 -6.27 5.09
C VAL A 87 24.58 -4.95 5.75
N LEU A 88 23.30 -4.59 5.74
CA LEU A 88 22.83 -3.37 6.39
C LEU A 88 23.02 -3.44 7.91
N ASN A 89 23.21 -2.29 8.56
CA ASN A 89 23.30 -2.22 10.02
C ASN A 89 21.96 -2.55 10.69
N ALA A 90 22.00 -3.53 11.62
CA ALA A 90 20.85 -4.00 12.40
C ALA A 90 19.61 -4.30 11.51
N PRO A 91 19.73 -5.19 10.50
CA PRO A 91 18.72 -5.33 9.45
C PRO A 91 17.40 -5.93 9.96
N THR A 92 17.43 -6.62 11.10
CA THR A 92 16.23 -7.20 11.74
C THR A 92 15.50 -6.23 12.66
N SER A 93 16.10 -5.08 12.99
CA SER A 93 15.48 -4.07 13.86
C SER A 93 14.39 -3.24 13.16
N ARG A 94 14.35 -3.28 11.82
CA ARG A 94 13.42 -2.51 11.00
C ARG A 94 12.75 -3.44 9.99
N TRP A 95 11.43 -3.34 9.86
CA TRP A 95 10.67 -4.22 8.94
C TRP A 95 11.15 -4.07 7.49
N TRP A 96 11.46 -2.85 7.05
CA TRP A 96 11.83 -2.51 5.67
C TRP A 96 13.28 -2.90 5.29
N THR A 97 14.07 -3.41 6.23
CA THR A 97 15.38 -4.01 5.95
C THR A 97 15.41 -5.51 6.22
N ASN A 98 14.36 -6.10 6.78
CA ASN A 98 14.39 -7.49 7.24
C ASN A 98 14.02 -8.48 6.13
N TRP A 99 14.99 -8.86 5.31
CA TRP A 99 14.83 -9.81 4.20
C TRP A 99 14.76 -11.29 4.62
N ASN A 100 14.50 -11.62 5.88
CA ASN A 100 14.40 -13.01 6.35
C ASN A 100 13.44 -13.12 7.54
N VAL A 101 12.22 -12.60 7.41
CA VAL A 101 11.21 -12.69 8.47
C VAL A 101 10.81 -14.15 8.73
N GLY A 102 10.96 -14.62 9.98
CA GLY A 102 10.74 -16.03 10.32
C GLY A 102 11.84 -16.93 9.76
N THR A 103 11.52 -17.71 8.71
CA THR A 103 12.47 -18.57 7.98
C THR A 103 13.27 -17.80 6.91
N THR A 104 14.28 -18.44 6.32
CA THR A 104 15.04 -17.90 5.17
C THR A 104 14.13 -17.38 4.05
N ASN A 105 14.44 -16.21 3.50
CA ASN A 105 13.72 -15.50 2.43
C ASN A 105 12.24 -15.19 2.76
N GLY A 106 11.90 -15.04 4.03
CA GLY A 106 10.65 -14.41 4.44
C GLY A 106 10.66 -12.92 4.10
N THR A 107 9.95 -12.53 3.04
CA THR A 107 9.82 -11.13 2.60
C THR A 107 8.41 -10.55 2.75
N LEU A 108 7.47 -11.38 3.24
CA LEU A 108 6.12 -10.99 3.59
C LEU A 108 5.91 -11.33 5.05
N GLN A 109 5.40 -10.40 5.85
CA GLN A 109 5.01 -10.66 7.24
C GLN A 109 3.63 -10.09 7.51
N GLY A 110 2.78 -10.89 8.14
CA GLY A 110 1.53 -10.46 8.72
C GLY A 110 1.67 -10.06 10.19
N TYR A 111 0.84 -9.11 10.62
CA TYR A 111 0.73 -8.66 11.99
C TYR A 111 -0.73 -8.64 12.38
N ASP A 112 -1.10 -9.38 13.42
CA ASP A 112 -2.44 -9.30 13.99
C ASP A 112 -2.70 -7.92 14.63
N GLY A 113 -3.94 -7.67 15.03
CA GLY A 113 -4.35 -6.43 15.67
C GLY A 113 -3.59 -6.04 16.94
N ALA A 114 -2.91 -6.96 17.62
CA ALA A 114 -2.17 -6.69 18.85
C ALA A 114 -0.67 -6.48 18.61
N THR A 115 -0.15 -6.97 17.49
CA THR A 115 1.28 -6.98 17.18
C THR A 115 1.65 -5.74 16.38
N ALA A 116 2.45 -4.82 16.93
CA ALA A 116 2.91 -3.65 16.18
C ALA A 116 3.90 -4.03 15.06
N ILE A 117 3.97 -3.18 14.01
CA ILE A 117 5.05 -3.28 13.01
C ILE A 117 6.27 -2.55 13.59
N PRO A 118 7.49 -3.12 13.56
CA PRO A 118 8.68 -2.45 14.11
C PRO A 118 8.91 -1.03 13.56
N GLY A 119 8.72 0.01 14.36
CA GLY A 119 8.85 1.41 13.92
C GLY A 119 7.56 2.07 13.44
N ILE A 120 6.41 1.37 13.46
CA ILE A 120 5.08 1.95 13.30
C ILE A 120 4.29 1.66 14.57
N SER A 121 4.24 2.66 15.46
CA SER A 121 3.56 2.54 16.75
C SER A 121 2.04 2.56 16.60
N PHE A 122 1.35 1.93 17.54
CA PHE A 122 -0.08 2.14 17.69
C PHE A 122 -0.39 3.56 18.21
N GLY A 123 -1.55 4.10 17.83
CA GLY A 123 -2.06 5.36 18.34
C GLY A 123 -3.28 5.85 17.57
N THR A 124 -3.93 6.88 18.09
CA THR A 124 -5.21 7.39 17.56
C THR A 124 -5.17 8.88 17.18
N THR A 125 -4.08 9.58 17.51
CA THR A 125 -4.01 11.05 17.43
C THR A 125 -2.98 11.58 16.45
N THR A 126 -1.86 10.90 16.26
CA THR A 126 -0.80 11.36 15.33
C THR A 126 -0.96 10.68 13.97
N ALA A 127 -0.94 11.49 12.91
CA ALA A 127 -1.06 11.00 11.55
C ALA A 127 -0.07 9.86 11.25
N GLY A 128 -0.57 8.76 10.68
CA GLY A 128 0.24 7.60 10.32
C GLY A 128 0.49 6.60 11.46
N GLN A 129 0.08 6.88 12.70
CA GLN A 129 0.02 5.87 13.75
C GLN A 129 -0.96 4.77 13.36
N ARG A 130 -0.61 3.52 13.67
CA ARG A 130 -1.48 2.37 13.40
C ARG A 130 -2.59 2.29 14.43
N ILE A 131 -3.77 1.86 14.01
CA ILE A 131 -4.89 1.56 14.90
C ILE A 131 -4.69 0.17 15.52
N ALA A 132 -4.82 0.06 16.85
CA ALA A 132 -4.80 -1.24 17.54
C ALA A 132 -6.09 -2.03 17.24
N GLY A 133 -5.98 -3.35 17.18
CA GLY A 133 -7.09 -4.26 16.87
C GLY A 133 -7.36 -4.46 15.37
N THR A 134 -6.57 -3.86 14.48
CA THR A 134 -6.67 -4.07 13.01
C THR A 134 -5.42 -4.75 12.50
N ASP A 135 -5.54 -5.70 11.57
CA ASP A 135 -4.39 -6.41 11.00
C ASP A 135 -3.53 -5.49 10.12
N ALA A 136 -2.31 -5.95 9.85
CA ALA A 136 -1.39 -5.31 8.94
C ALA A 136 -0.49 -6.32 8.22
N LEU A 137 0.20 -5.87 7.18
CA LEU A 137 1.20 -6.67 6.47
C LEU A 137 2.37 -5.80 6.02
N SER A 138 3.57 -6.38 5.99
CA SER A 138 4.77 -5.76 5.42
C SER A 138 5.37 -6.64 4.35
N LEU A 139 5.92 -6.02 3.31
CA LEU A 139 6.38 -6.64 2.08
C LEU A 139 7.74 -6.06 1.70
N LEU A 140 8.64 -6.90 1.20
CA LEU A 140 9.89 -6.51 0.56
C LEU A 140 9.96 -7.11 -0.85
N SER A 141 10.49 -6.34 -1.79
CA SER A 141 10.71 -6.76 -3.18
C SER A 141 11.83 -5.95 -3.83
N SER A 142 12.19 -6.26 -5.07
CA SER A 142 12.96 -5.37 -5.94
C SER A 142 12.07 -4.29 -6.55
N GLY A 143 12.57 -3.06 -6.63
CA GLY A 143 11.94 -1.95 -7.33
C GLY A 143 12.41 -1.77 -8.78
N ASP A 144 11.94 -0.69 -9.40
CA ASP A 144 12.02 -0.49 -10.86
C ASP A 144 13.37 0.03 -11.37
N ALA A 145 14.13 0.73 -10.52
CA ALA A 145 15.44 1.26 -10.91
C ALA A 145 16.47 0.11 -10.95
N THR A 146 17.07 -0.10 -12.11
CA THR A 146 17.99 -1.21 -12.39
C THR A 146 19.29 -0.76 -13.04
N ALA A 147 20.38 -1.42 -12.70
CA ALA A 147 21.69 -1.26 -13.32
C ALA A 147 22.33 -2.64 -13.55
N VAL A 148 23.09 -2.80 -14.63
CA VAL A 148 23.79 -4.04 -14.93
C VAL A 148 25.28 -3.84 -14.64
N VAL A 149 25.84 -4.71 -13.81
CA VAL A 149 27.26 -4.73 -13.44
C VAL A 149 28.09 -5.11 -14.65
N THR A 150 29.12 -4.30 -14.93
CA THR A 150 30.17 -4.59 -15.91
C THR A 150 31.46 -5.02 -15.24
N ALA A 151 31.73 -4.53 -14.03
CA ALA A 151 32.83 -4.96 -13.18
C ALA A 151 32.50 -4.74 -11.69
N HIS A 152 33.11 -5.53 -10.81
CA HIS A 152 33.03 -5.33 -9.36
C HIS A 152 34.42 -5.44 -8.74
N ALA A 153 34.84 -4.41 -8.01
CA ALA A 153 36.06 -4.41 -7.23
C ALA A 153 35.69 -4.53 -5.74
N PRO A 154 35.55 -5.76 -5.20
CA PRO A 154 34.97 -5.97 -3.86
C PRO A 154 35.83 -5.36 -2.75
N ALA A 155 37.16 -5.39 -2.88
CA ALA A 155 38.07 -4.77 -1.91
C ALA A 155 37.93 -3.24 -1.84
N ALA A 156 37.62 -2.60 -2.98
CA ALA A 156 37.38 -1.16 -3.10
C ALA A 156 35.90 -0.79 -2.86
N ALA A 157 35.04 -1.75 -2.52
CA ALA A 157 33.61 -1.56 -2.30
C ALA A 157 32.90 -0.82 -3.45
N THR A 158 33.25 -1.14 -4.69
CA THR A 158 32.78 -0.37 -5.85
C THR A 158 32.36 -1.29 -7.00
N PHE A 159 31.14 -1.09 -7.49
CA PHE A 159 30.66 -1.62 -8.75
C PHE A 159 30.89 -0.62 -9.88
N THR A 160 31.20 -1.12 -11.07
CA THR A 160 31.02 -0.39 -12.33
C THR A 160 29.79 -0.96 -13.05
N VAL A 161 28.93 -0.07 -13.54
CA VAL A 161 27.67 -0.41 -14.21
C VAL A 161 27.63 0.09 -15.65
N ASN A 162 26.65 -0.40 -16.42
CA ASN A 162 26.52 -0.18 -17.86
C ASN A 162 26.10 1.24 -18.27
N THR A 163 25.56 2.05 -17.37
CA THR A 163 25.06 3.41 -17.67
C THR A 163 25.16 4.30 -16.45
N ALA A 164 25.35 5.61 -16.62
CA ALA A 164 25.28 6.60 -15.54
C ALA A 164 23.83 7.03 -15.22
N SER A 165 22.90 6.79 -16.15
CA SER A 165 21.48 7.15 -16.02
C SER A 165 20.65 6.03 -15.40
N HIS A 166 21.19 5.34 -14.38
CA HIS A 166 20.53 4.22 -13.71
C HIS A 166 19.47 4.64 -12.67
N GLY A 167 19.38 5.93 -12.33
CA GLY A 167 18.36 6.46 -11.42
C GLY A 167 18.52 6.07 -9.94
N LEU A 168 19.65 5.47 -9.57
CA LEU A 168 20.04 5.13 -8.19
C LEU A 168 20.90 6.27 -7.62
N ILE A 169 20.71 6.58 -6.35
CA ILE A 169 21.43 7.68 -5.68
C ILE A 169 21.99 7.23 -4.32
N PRO A 170 23.05 7.87 -3.80
CA PRO A 170 23.56 7.62 -2.46
C PRO A 170 22.43 7.69 -1.43
N GLY A 171 22.44 6.74 -0.51
CA GLY A 171 21.36 6.53 0.47
C GLY A 171 20.36 5.46 0.06
N ASP A 172 20.22 5.14 -1.24
CA ASP A 172 19.31 4.09 -1.68
C ASP A 172 19.74 2.74 -1.10
N LEU A 173 18.75 1.97 -0.64
CA LEU A 173 18.96 0.56 -0.36
C LEU A 173 18.85 -0.19 -1.68
N LEU A 174 19.84 -1.04 -1.94
CA LEU A 174 20.01 -1.76 -3.18
C LEU A 174 20.05 -3.26 -2.92
N MET A 175 19.70 -4.01 -3.95
CA MET A 175 19.87 -5.44 -4.05
C MET A 175 20.71 -5.73 -5.27
N VAL A 176 21.82 -6.46 -5.11
CA VAL A 176 22.59 -6.99 -6.23
C VAL A 176 22.37 -8.48 -6.34
N CYS A 177 22.37 -9.00 -7.56
CA CYS A 177 22.36 -10.41 -7.82
C CYS A 177 23.20 -10.81 -9.00
N GLY A 178 24.02 -11.86 -8.85
CA GLY A 178 24.78 -12.40 -9.95
C GLY A 178 25.63 -13.60 -9.58
N PRO A 179 26.30 -14.21 -10.58
CA PRO A 179 27.29 -15.25 -10.34
C PRO A 179 28.57 -14.68 -9.74
N ASN A 180 29.31 -15.51 -9.02
CA ASN A 180 30.68 -15.22 -8.65
C ASN A 180 31.58 -15.22 -9.89
N ALA A 181 32.41 -14.20 -10.05
CA ALA A 181 33.45 -14.13 -11.07
C ALA A 181 34.82 -14.60 -10.59
N GLU A 182 34.99 -14.89 -9.30
CA GLU A 182 36.21 -15.51 -8.77
C GLU A 182 36.18 -17.03 -9.03
N THR A 183 37.14 -17.49 -9.84
CA THR A 183 37.43 -18.82 -10.36
C THR A 183 36.86 -20.02 -9.56
N GLY A 184 36.14 -20.92 -10.25
CA GLY A 184 36.02 -22.34 -9.86
C GLY A 184 34.65 -22.87 -9.43
N GLY A 185 33.61 -22.04 -9.31
CA GLY A 185 32.26 -22.52 -8.98
C GLY A 185 31.17 -21.51 -9.34
N VAL A 186 30.09 -21.98 -9.98
CA VAL A 186 28.92 -21.16 -10.38
C VAL A 186 28.04 -20.91 -9.15
N MET A 187 28.58 -20.23 -8.14
CA MET A 187 27.76 -19.76 -7.02
C MET A 187 27.06 -18.48 -7.44
N ARG A 188 25.72 -18.47 -7.38
CA ARG A 188 24.93 -17.25 -7.47
C ARG A 188 24.57 -16.81 -6.06
N LEU A 189 24.72 -15.52 -5.81
CA LEU A 189 24.41 -14.90 -4.53
C LEU A 189 23.58 -13.65 -4.80
N GLY A 190 22.71 -13.29 -3.86
CA GLY A 190 22.20 -11.93 -3.79
C GLY A 190 22.70 -11.24 -2.53
N ALA A 191 22.85 -9.92 -2.59
CA ALA A 191 23.21 -9.11 -1.43
C ALA A 191 22.38 -7.83 -1.35
N ILE A 192 22.02 -7.42 -0.14
CA ILE A 192 21.33 -6.18 0.19
C ILE A 192 22.31 -5.26 0.91
N PHE A 193 22.45 -4.04 0.40
CA PHE A 193 23.39 -3.03 0.86
C PHE A 193 22.86 -1.62 0.60
N GLN A 194 23.46 -0.61 1.19
CA GLN A 194 23.19 0.79 0.91
C GLN A 194 24.24 1.35 -0.05
N MET A 195 23.80 2.13 -1.04
CA MET A 195 24.69 2.92 -1.88
C MET A 195 25.31 4.06 -1.06
N THR A 196 26.63 4.11 -0.98
CA THR A 196 27.35 5.10 -0.15
C THR A 196 27.90 6.29 -0.94
N GLY A 197 27.85 6.28 -2.27
CA GLY A 197 28.39 7.36 -3.09
C GLY A 197 28.25 7.13 -4.61
N ALA A 198 28.67 8.14 -5.38
CA ALA A 198 28.80 8.15 -6.85
C ALA A 198 27.50 8.31 -7.69
N ALA A 199 26.62 9.26 -7.31
CA ALA A 199 25.42 9.60 -8.08
C ALA A 199 25.73 10.06 -9.52
N GLY A 200 24.92 9.61 -10.50
CA GLY A 200 25.01 10.09 -11.88
C GLY A 200 26.31 9.70 -12.58
N THR A 201 26.95 8.61 -12.14
CA THR A 201 28.15 8.04 -12.73
C THR A 201 27.94 6.56 -13.03
N VAL A 202 28.87 5.93 -13.74
CA VAL A 202 28.87 4.47 -13.92
C VAL A 202 29.38 3.71 -12.69
N SER A 203 29.57 4.38 -11.55
CA SER A 203 30.11 3.80 -10.33
C SER A 203 29.06 3.74 -9.22
N ILE A 204 28.99 2.62 -8.50
CA ILE A 204 28.16 2.47 -7.30
C ILE A 204 29.06 2.02 -6.15
N ALA A 205 29.24 2.89 -5.16
CA ALA A 205 29.99 2.58 -3.94
C ALA A 205 29.10 1.93 -2.88
N HIS A 206 29.65 0.99 -2.10
CA HIS A 206 28.96 0.24 -1.04
C HIS A 206 29.80 0.06 0.23
N GLY A 207 30.61 1.06 0.56
CA GLY A 207 31.49 1.02 1.73
C GLY A 207 30.74 0.79 3.06
N ALA A 208 31.48 0.47 4.13
CA ALA A 208 30.94 0.33 5.48
C ALA A 208 30.59 1.70 6.10
N SER A 209 29.60 2.39 5.55
CA SER A 209 29.14 3.72 5.94
C SER A 209 27.67 3.94 5.57
N GLY A 210 27.13 5.12 5.88
CA GLY A 210 25.76 5.52 5.56
C GLY A 210 24.78 5.44 6.75
N ALA A 211 23.52 5.76 6.49
CA ALA A 211 22.41 5.69 7.45
C ALA A 211 21.19 5.03 6.78
N PRO A 212 20.77 3.82 7.19
CA PRO A 212 21.27 3.02 8.31
C PRO A 212 22.70 2.48 8.12
N GLY A 213 23.19 2.43 6.88
CA GLY A 213 24.56 2.10 6.53
C GLY A 213 24.81 0.61 6.34
N ASN A 214 25.95 0.29 5.74
CA ASN A 214 26.48 -1.07 5.68
C ASN A 214 27.36 -1.36 6.90
N ALA A 215 27.16 -2.51 7.53
CA ALA A 215 28.02 -3.03 8.60
C ALA A 215 29.39 -3.48 8.05
N THR A 216 29.46 -3.83 6.77
CA THR A 216 30.67 -4.27 6.08
C THR A 216 30.57 -4.00 4.59
N ASN A 217 31.70 -3.88 3.89
CA ASN A 217 31.76 -3.87 2.41
C ASN A 217 31.82 -5.29 1.81
N ARG A 218 31.75 -6.32 2.66
CA ARG A 218 31.93 -7.72 2.27
C ARG A 218 30.56 -8.35 2.00
N LEU A 219 30.18 -8.38 0.73
CA LEU A 219 28.85 -8.82 0.27
C LEU A 219 28.70 -10.35 0.16
N GLY A 220 29.73 -11.12 0.52
CA GLY A 220 29.72 -12.58 0.50
C GLY A 220 29.16 -13.22 1.77
N LEU A 221 28.89 -14.51 1.70
CA LEU A 221 28.44 -15.30 2.86
C LEU A 221 29.46 -15.28 3.98
N GLY A 222 28.99 -15.27 5.23
CA GLY A 222 29.87 -15.27 6.40
C GLY A 222 30.81 -14.05 6.47
N GLY A 223 30.49 -12.97 5.76
CA GLY A 223 31.36 -11.79 5.66
C GLY A 223 32.58 -12.02 4.78
N SER A 224 32.51 -12.86 3.75
CA SER A 224 33.58 -13.01 2.75
C SER A 224 33.54 -11.90 1.68
N LEU A 225 34.64 -11.71 0.95
CA LEU A 225 34.54 -11.01 -0.33
C LEU A 225 33.74 -11.89 -1.31
N PHE A 226 33.01 -11.23 -2.21
CA PHE A 226 32.31 -11.88 -3.29
C PHE A 226 32.36 -10.95 -4.50
N THR A 227 32.91 -11.42 -5.61
CA THR A 227 32.95 -10.64 -6.85
C THR A 227 31.75 -10.98 -7.71
N PHE A 228 30.72 -10.13 -7.69
CA PHE A 228 29.66 -10.18 -8.69
C PHE A 228 30.23 -9.93 -10.08
N GLY A 229 30.10 -10.92 -10.96
CA GLY A 229 30.60 -10.83 -12.32
C GLY A 229 29.79 -9.89 -13.22
N PRO A 230 30.26 -9.70 -14.47
CA PRO A 230 29.48 -9.05 -15.51
C PRO A 230 28.09 -9.67 -15.64
N ASN A 231 27.09 -8.86 -15.96
CA ASN A 231 25.67 -9.22 -16.03
C ASN A 231 24.97 -9.46 -14.68
N ALA A 232 25.67 -9.27 -13.55
CA ALA A 232 24.96 -9.12 -12.28
C ALA A 232 24.02 -7.91 -12.34
N THR A 233 22.84 -8.01 -11.75
CA THR A 233 21.82 -6.95 -11.77
C THR A 233 21.72 -6.32 -10.41
N ILE A 234 21.75 -4.99 -10.36
CA ILE A 234 21.51 -4.19 -9.17
C ILE A 234 20.14 -3.53 -9.33
N THR A 235 19.26 -3.72 -8.36
CA THR A 235 17.95 -3.05 -8.29
C THR A 235 17.83 -2.25 -7.01
N ARG A 236 16.98 -1.22 -6.99
CA ARG A 236 16.55 -0.61 -5.72
C ARG A 236 15.79 -1.65 -4.89
N LEU A 237 16.02 -1.70 -3.57
CA LEU A 237 15.17 -2.43 -2.64
C LEU A 237 13.86 -1.66 -2.47
N ASN A 238 12.74 -2.34 -2.64
CA ASN A 238 11.42 -1.82 -2.34
C ASN A 238 10.89 -2.46 -1.05
N ALA A 239 10.20 -1.67 -0.25
CA ALA A 239 9.52 -2.16 0.94
C ALA A 239 8.25 -1.35 1.18
N SER A 240 7.14 -2.05 1.42
CA SER A 240 5.85 -1.44 1.75
C SER A 240 5.18 -2.12 2.92
N ALA A 241 4.46 -1.36 3.73
CA ALA A 241 3.62 -1.86 4.81
C ALA A 241 2.22 -1.27 4.69
N TRP A 242 1.21 -2.13 4.79
CA TRP A 242 -0.20 -1.77 4.70
C TRP A 242 -0.87 -1.98 6.05
N TYR A 243 -1.61 -0.98 6.52
CA TYR A 243 -2.26 -1.01 7.83
C TYR A 243 -3.40 0.02 7.91
N ILE A 244 -4.31 -0.16 8.88
CA ILE A 244 -5.27 0.91 9.21
C ILE A 244 -4.58 1.91 10.12
N GLY A 245 -4.53 3.16 9.68
CA GLY A 245 -3.95 4.27 10.40
C GLY A 245 -4.99 5.34 10.75
N THR A 246 -4.53 6.39 11.42
CA THR A 246 -5.31 7.59 11.73
C THR A 246 -4.66 8.81 11.07
N ASN A 247 -5.48 9.77 10.63
CA ASN A 247 -5.03 11.12 10.27
C ASN A 247 -5.19 12.13 11.44
N GLY A 248 -5.49 11.61 12.64
CA GLY A 248 -5.80 12.39 13.85
C GLY A 248 -7.30 12.68 14.02
N ARG A 249 -8.14 12.35 13.03
CA ARG A 249 -9.61 12.53 13.08
C ARG A 249 -10.35 11.24 12.78
N THR A 250 -9.98 10.59 11.68
CA THR A 250 -10.65 9.40 11.16
C THR A 250 -9.63 8.30 10.88
N ARG A 251 -10.16 7.09 10.62
CA ARG A 251 -9.36 5.96 10.17
C ARG A 251 -9.31 5.92 8.66
N GLY A 252 -8.18 5.44 8.14
CA GLY A 252 -7.98 5.19 6.72
C GLY A 252 -7.00 4.05 6.50
N LEU A 253 -6.91 3.58 5.27
CA LEU A 253 -5.88 2.66 4.84
C LEU A 253 -4.60 3.45 4.57
N TYR A 254 -3.52 3.07 5.23
CA TYR A 254 -2.21 3.66 5.05
C TYR A 254 -1.27 2.70 4.34
N GLN A 255 -0.41 3.26 3.51
CA GLN A 255 0.77 2.60 2.97
C GLN A 255 2.01 3.32 3.51
N SER A 256 2.92 2.58 4.12
CA SER A 256 4.25 3.07 4.48
C SER A 256 5.27 2.50 3.51
N THR A 257 6.01 3.36 2.82
CA THR A 257 6.97 2.97 1.78
C THR A 257 8.39 3.38 2.13
N LEU A 258 9.37 2.55 1.76
CA LEU A 258 10.79 2.91 1.84
C LEU A 258 11.11 4.06 0.88
N ILE A 259 11.69 5.12 1.42
CA ILE A 259 12.15 6.29 0.68
C ILE A 259 13.59 6.63 1.05
N ASN A 260 14.25 7.37 0.19
CA ASN A 260 15.53 8.01 0.48
C ASN A 260 15.32 9.53 0.50
N THR A 261 15.56 10.17 1.64
CA THR A 261 15.48 11.62 1.79
C THR A 261 16.84 12.14 2.19
N GLY A 262 17.49 12.91 1.31
CA GLY A 262 18.78 13.51 1.61
C GLY A 262 19.90 12.51 1.90
N GLY A 263 19.85 11.31 1.31
CA GLY A 263 20.84 10.25 1.52
C GLY A 263 20.55 9.34 2.72
N VAL A 264 19.41 9.53 3.40
CA VAL A 264 19.00 8.72 4.54
C VAL A 264 17.79 7.87 4.14
N ALA A 265 17.95 6.55 4.23
CA ALA A 265 16.85 5.63 4.01
C ALA A 265 15.90 5.65 5.23
N SER A 266 14.62 5.86 4.96
CA SER A 266 13.55 5.92 5.97
C SER A 266 12.24 5.43 5.37
N VAL A 267 11.17 5.40 6.16
CA VAL A 267 9.83 5.07 5.65
C VAL A 267 8.91 6.26 5.80
N GLN A 268 8.04 6.46 4.82
CA GLN A 268 7.02 7.51 4.84
C GLN A 268 5.65 6.87 4.75
N ALA A 269 4.76 7.21 5.68
CA ALA A 269 3.38 6.79 5.68
C ALA A 269 2.51 7.78 4.89
N GLN A 270 1.63 7.27 4.05
CA GLN A 270 0.65 8.03 3.28
C GLN A 270 -0.72 7.38 3.42
N GLU A 271 -1.77 8.20 3.57
CA GLU A 271 -3.15 7.73 3.54
C GLU A 271 -3.54 7.47 2.07
N VAL A 272 -3.91 6.24 1.76
CA VAL A 272 -4.27 5.80 0.41
C VAL A 272 -5.77 5.86 0.17
N ALA A 273 -6.54 5.49 1.19
CA ALA A 273 -7.99 5.48 1.12
C ALA A 273 -8.60 5.89 2.46
N GLU A 274 -9.36 6.97 2.46
CA GLU A 274 -10.12 7.44 3.62
C GLU A 274 -11.30 6.50 3.90
N GLY A 275 -11.70 6.40 5.18
CA GLY A 275 -12.93 5.74 5.57
C GLY A 275 -12.80 4.23 5.69
N VAL A 276 -11.61 3.66 5.48
CA VAL A 276 -11.32 2.25 5.76
C VAL A 276 -11.15 2.07 7.27
N GLN A 277 -12.12 1.41 7.89
CA GLN A 277 -12.24 1.28 9.36
C GLN A 277 -11.51 0.07 9.93
N ASN A 278 -11.42 -1.00 9.13
CA ASN A 278 -10.78 -2.24 9.53
C ASN A 278 -10.14 -2.92 8.32
N MET A 279 -9.07 -3.66 8.60
CA MET A 279 -8.45 -4.62 7.69
C MET A 279 -8.23 -5.92 8.45
N ALA A 280 -8.67 -7.03 7.84
CA ALA A 280 -8.36 -8.38 8.29
C ALA A 280 -7.57 -9.09 7.21
N VAL A 281 -6.52 -9.82 7.59
CA VAL A 281 -5.62 -10.49 6.67
C VAL A 281 -5.47 -11.96 7.05
N THR A 282 -5.67 -12.84 6.08
CA THR A 282 -5.45 -14.28 6.24
C THR A 282 -4.56 -14.82 5.13
N TYR A 283 -3.84 -15.90 5.42
CA TYR A 283 -2.74 -16.40 4.61
C TYR A 283 -2.97 -17.86 4.25
N LEU A 284 -2.72 -18.20 2.99
CA LEU A 284 -2.60 -19.57 2.53
C LEU A 284 -1.11 -19.93 2.51
N VAL A 285 -0.74 -20.95 3.27
CA VAL A 285 0.63 -21.46 3.36
C VAL A 285 0.72 -22.72 2.51
N ASP A 286 1.84 -22.90 1.81
CA ASP A 286 2.07 -24.10 1.03
C ASP A 286 1.92 -25.38 1.87
N GLY A 287 1.26 -26.37 1.30
CA GLY A 287 0.88 -27.61 1.97
C GLY A 287 -0.27 -27.51 2.98
N THR A 288 -0.96 -26.36 3.12
CA THR A 288 -2.20 -26.24 3.91
C THR A 288 -3.44 -26.08 3.02
N ALA A 289 -4.60 -26.49 3.54
CA ALA A 289 -5.87 -26.46 2.80
C ALA A 289 -6.76 -25.24 3.12
N SER A 290 -6.36 -24.42 4.09
CA SER A 290 -7.21 -23.33 4.60
C SER A 290 -6.39 -22.08 4.88
N TYR A 291 -7.04 -20.94 4.67
CA TYR A 291 -6.52 -19.65 5.07
C TYR A 291 -6.56 -19.55 6.59
N GLY A 292 -5.49 -19.05 7.20
CA GLY A 292 -5.44 -18.76 8.63
C GLY A 292 -4.87 -17.37 8.91
N ASP A 293 -4.92 -16.96 10.17
CA ASP A 293 -4.35 -15.69 10.63
C ASP A 293 -2.81 -15.68 10.59
N ALA A 294 -2.18 -14.60 11.04
CA ALA A 294 -0.73 -14.50 11.07
C ALA A 294 -0.07 -15.60 11.93
N ALA A 295 -0.67 -15.98 13.06
CA ALA A 295 -0.15 -17.00 13.96
C ALA A 295 -0.17 -18.40 13.32
N SER A 296 -1.19 -18.71 12.52
CA SER A 296 -1.33 -19.98 11.80
C SER A 296 -0.18 -20.26 10.83
N THR A 297 0.56 -19.22 10.41
CA THR A 297 1.73 -19.39 9.53
C THR A 297 2.90 -20.06 10.25
N ALA A 298 2.92 -20.06 11.59
CA ALA A 298 4.02 -20.59 12.40
C ALA A 298 5.41 -20.09 11.95
N GLY A 299 5.49 -18.84 11.46
CA GLY A 299 6.73 -18.24 10.95
C GLY A 299 7.18 -18.71 9.56
N ARG A 300 6.39 -19.56 8.87
CA ARG A 300 6.62 -20.06 7.50
C ARG A 300 6.29 -19.00 6.44
N TRP A 301 6.69 -17.77 6.69
CA TRP A 301 6.37 -16.61 5.86
C TRP A 301 6.86 -16.74 4.43
N SER A 302 8.00 -17.41 4.19
CA SER A 302 8.52 -17.70 2.85
C SER A 302 7.64 -18.65 2.03
N GLN A 303 6.74 -19.39 2.69
CA GLN A 303 5.87 -20.41 2.10
C GLN A 303 4.43 -19.93 1.94
N VAL A 304 4.13 -18.67 2.26
CA VAL A 304 2.82 -18.07 1.96
C VAL A 304 2.69 -17.90 0.45
N THR A 305 1.65 -18.50 -0.15
CA THR A 305 1.39 -18.50 -1.60
C THR A 305 0.25 -17.57 -2.00
N ALA A 306 -0.68 -17.30 -1.08
CA ALA A 306 -1.76 -16.33 -1.29
C ALA A 306 -2.13 -15.60 0.00
N VAL A 307 -2.63 -14.38 -0.16
CA VAL A 307 -3.17 -13.54 0.91
C VAL A 307 -4.63 -13.23 0.59
N ARG A 308 -5.51 -13.36 1.58
CA ARG A 308 -6.88 -12.85 1.52
C ARG A 308 -6.99 -11.62 2.41
N ILE A 309 -7.34 -10.50 1.81
CA ILE A 309 -7.58 -9.24 2.52
C ILE A 309 -9.07 -8.96 2.54
N THR A 310 -9.58 -8.60 3.72
CA THR A 310 -10.94 -8.10 3.90
C THR A 310 -10.88 -6.70 4.47
N LEU A 311 -11.47 -5.74 3.77
CA LEU A 311 -11.59 -4.35 4.22
C LEU A 311 -13.03 -4.06 4.64
N THR A 312 -13.19 -3.36 5.75
CA THR A 312 -14.47 -2.76 6.15
C THR A 312 -14.36 -1.25 5.97
N LEU A 313 -15.14 -0.72 5.03
CA LEU A 313 -15.20 0.71 4.71
C LEU A 313 -16.48 1.31 5.28
N ALA A 314 -16.43 2.58 5.66
CA ALA A 314 -17.58 3.37 6.05
C ALA A 314 -17.54 4.73 5.33
N GLY A 315 -18.69 5.18 4.84
CA GLY A 315 -18.85 6.53 4.32
C GLY A 315 -18.60 7.57 5.42
N THR A 316 -18.07 8.73 5.03
CA THR A 316 -17.82 9.85 5.95
C THR A 316 -19.11 10.55 6.37
N ASP A 317 -20.13 10.47 5.51
CA ASP A 317 -21.44 11.09 5.72
C ASP A 317 -22.45 10.11 6.34
N ARG A 318 -23.33 10.66 7.19
CA ARG A 318 -24.40 9.94 7.91
C ARG A 318 -25.69 9.83 7.10
N ASP A 319 -25.56 9.40 5.84
CA ASP A 319 -26.67 9.39 4.88
C ASP A 319 -27.45 8.07 4.83
N GLY A 320 -27.21 7.15 5.78
CA GLY A 320 -27.93 5.87 5.89
C GLY A 320 -29.27 5.97 6.64
N VAL A 321 -29.98 4.84 6.70
CA VAL A 321 -31.16 4.68 7.56
C VAL A 321 -30.76 4.97 9.01
N ASP A 322 -31.58 5.72 9.74
CA ASP A 322 -31.33 6.14 11.13
C ASP A 322 -30.04 6.97 11.35
N ASN A 323 -29.57 7.71 10.34
CA ASN A 323 -28.38 8.58 10.44
C ASN A 323 -27.08 7.78 10.66
N ALA A 324 -27.04 6.52 10.19
CA ALA A 324 -25.85 5.68 10.19
C ALA A 324 -24.97 5.97 8.97
N ALA A 325 -23.65 5.83 9.12
CA ALA A 325 -22.74 5.83 7.99
C ALA A 325 -22.93 4.55 7.16
N LEU A 326 -22.94 4.67 5.83
CA LEU A 326 -22.98 3.51 4.93
C LEU A 326 -21.73 2.67 5.11
N SER A 327 -21.85 1.38 5.44
CA SER A 327 -20.71 0.47 5.59
C SER A 327 -20.72 -0.66 4.55
N ARG A 328 -19.53 -1.00 4.05
CA ARG A 328 -19.30 -2.09 3.09
C ARG A 328 -18.12 -2.92 3.55
N THR A 329 -18.27 -4.25 3.49
CA THR A 329 -17.15 -5.17 3.67
C THR A 329 -16.86 -5.85 2.34
N VAL A 330 -15.61 -5.79 1.90
CA VAL A 330 -15.15 -6.34 0.61
C VAL A 330 -13.93 -7.19 0.87
N SER A 331 -13.81 -8.32 0.16
CA SER A 331 -12.68 -9.25 0.30
C SER A 331 -12.08 -9.58 -1.06
N GLN A 332 -10.76 -9.70 -1.13
CA GLN A 332 -10.03 -10.16 -2.31
C GLN A 332 -8.94 -11.15 -1.92
N VAL A 333 -8.72 -12.13 -2.79
CA VAL A 333 -7.62 -13.09 -2.71
C VAL A 333 -6.56 -12.69 -3.74
N ILE A 334 -5.32 -12.61 -3.29
CA ILE A 334 -4.17 -12.18 -4.08
C ILE A 334 -3.09 -13.25 -3.96
N THR A 335 -2.69 -13.85 -5.08
CA THR A 335 -1.60 -14.82 -5.16
C THR A 335 -0.27 -14.10 -5.29
N LEU A 336 0.79 -14.61 -4.64
CA LEU A 336 2.14 -14.09 -4.79
C LEU A 336 2.76 -14.64 -6.07
N ARG A 337 3.20 -13.78 -7.00
CA ARG A 337 3.76 -14.20 -8.30
C ARG A 337 5.04 -15.02 -8.13
N ASN A 338 5.87 -14.65 -7.16
CA ASN A 338 7.19 -15.25 -6.93
C ASN A 338 7.14 -16.51 -6.06
N ARG A 339 5.93 -17.02 -5.73
CA ARG A 339 5.71 -18.17 -4.84
C ARG A 339 4.59 -19.10 -5.28
N ALA A 340 3.97 -18.82 -6.42
CA ALA A 340 3.07 -19.78 -7.04
C ALA A 340 3.90 -20.97 -7.57
N PRO A 341 3.46 -22.21 -7.34
CA PRO A 341 4.11 -23.40 -7.88
C PRO A 341 4.11 -23.43 -9.41
#